data_AF-A0A8T7GWS6-F1
#
_entry.id   AF-A0A8T7GWS6-F1
#
_cell.length_a   1.000
_cell.length_b   1.000
_cell.length_c   1.000
_cell.angle_alpha   90.00
_cell.angle_beta   90.00
_cell.angle_gamma   90.00
#
_symmetry.space_group_name_H-M   'P 1'
#
loop_
_entity.id
_entity.type
_entity.pdbx_description
1 polymer ?
#
loop_
_entity_poly.entity_id
_entity_poly.type
_entity_poly.pdbx_seq_one_letter_code
_entity_poly.pdbx_strand_id
1 'polypeptide(L)'
;MLETKFDQLLKIVKERGKVDLLDLSAELGEPPEIIKEWLDILEEKGYVKLQYKLTKTYVLFVKDIGEEEEKFEEIEEKPKPAPKKKKKQPKPTPPSPKKESKKVVKKIDELYNRIVELRRQLREIEKQREELLKDKALRLREEAAAELDKITDEILALQQKILGLRDHLEEIPNVVEKFDELMEEILSLKEDLLRQERRVSVELEEKFDKIKEIRKTIQERHKRLAQEIEEQMKEAEELKSRLEKMEKTKEISALLVEKLSADIRALQSTLERIQKTVEESKEVQERLKQEIEESLRLSKEKKKELAEIEKLLKDVEREEKKLHEVYSKLREKFEDSIKVITLVEERVKELREEAKKEAIQRYIEHIEETVVRIEEGLESISEEEVALEEKRRDIKKEIAELIAQSKEFLKNNKKATKFKKLVDETREQLK
;
A
#
# COMPACT_ATOMS: atom_id res chain seq x y z
N MET A 1 44.92 -32.50 12.88
CA MET A 1 45.28 -32.63 11.45
C MET A 1 44.22 -31.88 10.65
N LEU A 2 44.57 -31.24 9.55
CA LEU A 2 43.58 -30.64 8.64
C LEU A 2 43.08 -31.77 7.73
N GLU A 3 41.82 -32.19 7.90
CA GLU A 3 41.18 -33.09 6.92
C GLU A 3 41.06 -32.32 5.60
N THR A 4 41.56 -32.89 4.50
CA THR A 4 41.38 -32.31 3.17
C THR A 4 40.02 -32.71 2.61
N LYS A 5 39.50 -31.94 1.64
CA LYS A 5 38.26 -32.31 0.92
C LYS A 5 38.39 -33.67 0.20
N PHE A 6 39.61 -34.08 -0.16
CA PHE A 6 39.90 -35.39 -0.73
C PHE A 6 39.70 -36.53 0.30
N ASP A 7 40.11 -36.32 1.56
CA ASP A 7 39.86 -37.28 2.65
C ASP A 7 38.35 -37.39 2.94
N GLN A 8 37.63 -36.27 2.87
CA GLN A 8 36.17 -36.22 3.04
C GLN A 8 35.43 -36.95 1.91
N LEU A 9 35.85 -36.79 0.65
CA LEU A 9 35.34 -37.58 -0.48
C LEU A 9 35.48 -39.08 -0.22
N LEU A 10 36.70 -39.52 0.16
CA LEU A 10 37.02 -40.91 0.44
C LEU A 10 36.15 -41.48 1.58
N LYS A 11 35.90 -40.68 2.62
CA LYS A 11 35.02 -41.03 3.75
C LYS A 11 33.56 -41.20 3.31
N ILE A 12 32.98 -40.24 2.57
CA ILE A 12 31.59 -40.30 2.10
C ILE A 12 31.36 -41.52 1.20
N VAL A 13 32.28 -41.75 0.25
CA VAL A 13 32.20 -42.89 -0.68
C VAL A 13 32.33 -44.23 0.07
N LYS A 14 33.21 -44.32 1.06
CA LYS A 14 33.38 -45.52 1.91
C LYS A 14 32.19 -45.80 2.83
N GLU A 15 31.56 -44.76 3.39
CA GLU A 15 30.40 -44.90 4.28
C GLU A 15 29.12 -45.29 3.52
N ARG A 16 28.90 -44.73 2.32
CA ARG A 16 27.68 -44.98 1.53
C ARG A 16 27.80 -46.12 0.52
N GLY A 17 29.02 -46.50 0.12
CA GLY A 17 29.32 -47.59 -0.81
C GLY A 17 28.96 -47.32 -2.28
N LYS A 18 27.83 -46.63 -2.53
CA LYS A 18 27.43 -46.14 -3.85
C LYS A 18 26.85 -44.73 -3.76
N VAL A 19 27.41 -43.77 -4.50
CA VAL A 19 26.97 -42.36 -4.50
C VAL A 19 26.92 -41.80 -5.92
N ASP A 20 26.00 -40.88 -6.22
CA ASP A 20 25.96 -40.13 -7.48
C ASP A 20 27.00 -38.99 -7.46
N LEU A 21 27.65 -38.71 -8.60
CA LEU A 21 28.63 -37.63 -8.73
C LEU A 21 28.05 -36.24 -8.37
N LEU A 22 26.78 -35.99 -8.68
CA LEU A 22 26.13 -34.72 -8.38
C LEU A 22 25.83 -34.58 -6.88
N ASP A 23 25.49 -35.68 -6.21
CA ASP A 23 25.28 -35.69 -4.75
C ASP A 23 26.61 -35.43 -4.01
N LEU A 24 27.72 -36.00 -4.49
CA LEU A 24 29.07 -35.71 -3.98
C LEU A 24 29.46 -34.23 -4.19
N SER A 25 29.12 -33.66 -5.34
CA SER A 25 29.36 -32.23 -5.65
C SER A 25 28.60 -31.30 -4.72
N ALA A 26 27.31 -31.59 -4.47
CA ALA A 26 26.50 -30.83 -3.53
C ALA A 26 27.01 -30.91 -2.08
N GLU A 27 27.56 -32.06 -1.65
CA GLU A 27 28.00 -32.28 -0.28
C GLU A 27 29.41 -31.76 0.02
N LEU A 28 30.35 -31.86 -0.92
CA LEU A 28 31.72 -31.34 -0.77
C LEU A 28 31.85 -29.84 -1.11
N GLY A 29 30.82 -29.28 -1.75
CA GLY A 29 30.83 -27.90 -2.23
C GLY A 29 31.96 -27.66 -3.25
N GLU A 30 32.16 -28.60 -4.16
CA GLU A 30 33.16 -28.54 -5.23
C GLU A 30 32.49 -28.86 -6.59
N PRO A 31 32.93 -28.24 -7.70
CA PRO A 31 32.44 -28.55 -9.03
C PRO A 31 32.57 -30.04 -9.39
N PRO A 32 31.61 -30.62 -10.14
CA PRO A 32 31.63 -32.04 -10.48
C PRO A 32 32.84 -32.42 -11.35
N GLU A 33 33.45 -31.48 -12.07
CA GLU A 33 34.68 -31.68 -12.83
C GLU A 33 35.88 -31.97 -11.91
N ILE A 34 36.04 -31.21 -10.83
CA ILE A 34 37.15 -31.37 -9.87
C ILE A 34 36.99 -32.70 -9.11
N ILE A 35 35.77 -33.03 -8.69
CA ILE A 35 35.49 -34.31 -8.04
C ILE A 35 35.72 -35.46 -9.01
N LYS A 36 35.40 -35.30 -10.30
CA LYS A 36 35.72 -36.30 -11.31
C LYS A 36 37.22 -36.52 -11.43
N GLU A 37 38.04 -35.46 -11.53
CA GLU A 37 39.51 -35.59 -11.55
C GLU A 37 40.04 -36.35 -10.31
N TRP A 38 39.49 -36.10 -9.12
CA TRP A 38 39.85 -36.84 -7.91
C TRP A 38 39.42 -38.31 -7.94
N LEU A 39 38.25 -38.60 -8.53
CA LEU A 39 37.73 -39.95 -8.68
C LEU A 39 38.48 -40.76 -9.74
N ASP A 40 38.89 -40.13 -10.85
CA ASP A 40 39.71 -40.75 -11.89
C ASP A 40 41.06 -41.20 -11.27
N ILE A 41 41.70 -40.36 -10.43
CA ILE A 41 42.91 -40.72 -9.65
C ILE A 41 42.67 -41.85 -8.64
N LEU A 42 41.47 -41.93 -8.05
CA LEU A 42 41.10 -43.00 -7.11
C LEU A 42 40.76 -44.31 -7.84
N GLU A 43 40.26 -44.25 -9.08
CA GLU A 43 40.01 -45.40 -9.95
C GLU A 43 41.31 -45.98 -10.52
N GLU A 44 42.26 -45.14 -10.94
CA GLU A 44 43.63 -45.56 -11.30
C GLU A 44 44.32 -46.33 -10.15
N LYS A 45 44.05 -45.95 -8.91
CA LYS A 45 44.56 -46.61 -7.70
C LYS A 45 43.66 -47.73 -7.18
N GLY A 46 42.57 -48.04 -7.87
CA GLY A 46 41.64 -49.14 -7.55
C GLY A 46 40.71 -48.93 -6.34
N TYR A 47 40.72 -47.77 -5.67
CA TYR A 47 39.90 -47.52 -4.48
C TYR A 47 38.41 -47.38 -4.79
N VAL A 48 38.09 -46.89 -5.99
CA VAL A 48 36.71 -46.68 -6.46
C VAL A 48 36.56 -47.17 -7.89
N LYS A 49 35.32 -47.38 -8.31
CA LYS A 49 34.97 -47.71 -9.69
C LYS A 49 33.83 -46.82 -10.18
N LEU A 50 34.01 -46.19 -11.34
CA LEU A 50 33.02 -45.33 -11.97
C LEU A 50 32.04 -46.15 -12.81
N GLN A 51 30.75 -46.05 -12.47
CA GLN A 51 29.67 -46.73 -13.17
C GLN A 51 28.71 -45.70 -13.80
N TYR A 52 28.88 -45.48 -15.09
CA TYR A 52 27.98 -44.68 -15.92
C TYR A 52 26.67 -45.46 -16.18
N LYS A 53 25.52 -44.88 -15.80
CA LYS A 53 24.19 -45.41 -16.13
C LYS A 53 23.29 -44.30 -16.65
N LEU A 54 22.89 -44.41 -17.92
CA LEU A 54 22.11 -43.39 -18.64
C LEU A 54 22.82 -42.02 -18.57
N THR A 55 22.25 -41.05 -17.87
CA THR A 55 22.77 -39.68 -17.70
C THR A 55 23.48 -39.46 -16.36
N LYS A 56 23.64 -40.50 -15.52
CA LYS A 56 24.20 -40.40 -14.17
C LYS A 56 25.49 -41.21 -14.03
N THR A 57 26.47 -40.61 -13.36
CA THR A 57 27.74 -41.26 -12.99
C THR A 57 27.67 -41.65 -11.52
N TYR A 58 27.79 -42.95 -11.23
CA TYR A 58 27.83 -43.45 -9.87
C TYR A 58 29.24 -43.89 -9.49
N VAL A 59 29.70 -43.49 -8.32
CA VAL A 59 30.92 -43.98 -7.70
C VAL A 59 30.58 -45.22 -6.86
N LEU A 60 31.31 -46.31 -7.07
CA LEU A 60 31.27 -47.52 -6.25
C LEU A 60 32.56 -47.65 -5.46
N PHE A 61 32.50 -47.82 -4.14
CA PHE A 61 33.68 -48.13 -3.33
C PHE A 61 34.10 -49.58 -3.56
N VAL A 62 35.36 -49.82 -3.94
CA VAL A 62 35.91 -51.17 -4.10
C VAL A 62 36.57 -51.53 -2.77
N LYS A 63 35.97 -52.49 -2.06
CA LYS A 63 36.34 -52.78 -0.67
C LYS A 63 37.63 -53.59 -0.52
N ASP A 64 38.05 -54.26 -1.60
CA ASP A 64 39.09 -55.27 -1.59
C ASP A 64 40.25 -54.88 -2.53
N ILE A 65 41.21 -54.12 -2.00
CA ILE A 65 42.60 -54.17 -2.49
C ILE A 65 43.38 -54.93 -1.41
N GLY A 66 43.30 -56.26 -1.49
CA GLY A 66 44.15 -57.17 -0.74
C GLY A 66 45.27 -57.68 -1.65
N GLU A 67 46.50 -57.44 -1.23
CA GLU A 67 47.77 -58.11 -1.62
C GLU A 67 47.68 -59.20 -2.72
N GLU A 68 48.08 -58.85 -3.95
CA GLU A 68 48.65 -59.82 -4.90
C GLU A 68 50.07 -59.39 -5.30
N GLU A 69 51.06 -60.03 -4.67
CA GLU A 69 52.45 -60.04 -5.12
C GLU A 69 52.60 -60.95 -6.36
N GLU A 70 52.53 -60.41 -7.58
CA GLU A 70 52.95 -61.16 -8.76
C GLU A 70 54.48 -61.13 -8.91
N LYS A 71 55.09 -62.18 -8.35
CA LYS A 71 56.46 -62.61 -8.63
C LYS A 71 56.61 -62.93 -10.11
N PHE A 72 57.66 -62.42 -10.75
CA PHE A 72 58.19 -63.02 -11.98
C PHE A 72 59.42 -63.86 -11.65
N GLU A 73 59.42 -65.09 -12.14
CA GLU A 73 60.34 -66.15 -11.72
C GLU A 73 61.74 -66.03 -12.36
N GLU A 74 62.75 -66.22 -11.52
CA GLU A 74 64.14 -66.39 -11.92
C GLU A 74 64.38 -67.86 -12.33
N ILE A 75 64.58 -68.12 -13.62
CA ILE A 75 64.84 -69.47 -14.13
C ILE A 75 66.34 -69.77 -14.09
N GLU A 76 66.82 -70.30 -12.97
CA GLU A 76 68.02 -71.15 -12.95
C GLU A 76 67.68 -72.57 -13.45
N GLU A 77 68.37 -73.06 -14.48
CA GLU A 77 68.49 -74.51 -14.73
C GLU A 77 69.95 -74.98 -14.77
N LYS A 78 70.30 -75.76 -13.76
CA LYS A 78 71.37 -76.77 -13.73
C LYS A 78 70.77 -78.01 -13.06
N PRO A 79 71.10 -79.24 -13.50
CA PRO A 79 72.26 -79.89 -12.87
C PRO A 79 73.04 -80.92 -13.72
N LYS A 80 74.33 -81.10 -13.40
CA LYS A 80 75.04 -82.40 -13.55
C LYS A 80 74.68 -83.30 -12.35
N PRO A 81 74.74 -84.63 -12.46
CA PRO A 81 75.87 -85.32 -11.82
C PRO A 81 76.32 -86.66 -12.46
N ALA A 82 77.47 -87.15 -11.98
CA ALA A 82 77.94 -88.55 -12.07
C ALA A 82 78.30 -89.03 -10.63
N PRO A 83 78.97 -90.17 -10.32
CA PRO A 83 79.26 -91.43 -11.05
C PRO A 83 79.07 -92.74 -10.18
N LYS A 84 79.59 -93.91 -10.63
CA LYS A 84 80.25 -95.05 -9.88
C LYS A 84 79.61 -96.47 -9.71
N LYS A 85 80.37 -97.50 -10.20
CA LYS A 85 80.89 -98.77 -9.54
C LYS A 85 80.35 -100.21 -9.88
N LYS A 86 81.30 -101.04 -10.41
CA LYS A 86 81.76 -102.41 -10.00
C LYS A 86 80.93 -103.71 -10.22
N LYS A 87 81.59 -104.76 -10.78
CA LYS A 87 82.08 -105.98 -10.05
C LYS A 87 83.05 -106.89 -10.89
N LYS A 88 83.71 -107.87 -10.23
CA LYS A 88 84.78 -108.81 -10.71
C LYS A 88 84.37 -110.29 -10.48
N GLN A 89 85.01 -111.29 -11.14
CA GLN A 89 85.65 -112.47 -10.47
C GLN A 89 86.39 -113.50 -11.41
N PRO A 90 87.44 -114.22 -10.94
CA PRO A 90 88.11 -115.39 -11.58
C PRO A 90 88.26 -116.65 -10.66
N LYS A 91 88.81 -117.82 -11.11
CA LYS A 91 89.68 -118.83 -10.36
C LYS A 91 90.04 -120.17 -11.12
N PRO A 92 90.97 -121.07 -10.62
CA PRO A 92 91.69 -122.12 -11.41
C PRO A 92 91.83 -123.58 -10.80
N THR A 93 92.82 -124.38 -11.28
CA THR A 93 93.69 -125.47 -10.66
C THR A 93 93.51 -127.02 -10.92
N PRO A 94 94.61 -127.87 -10.88
CA PRO A 94 94.70 -129.33 -11.28
C PRO A 94 95.13 -130.35 -10.15
N PRO A 95 95.25 -131.70 -10.36
CA PRO A 95 96.56 -132.44 -10.10
C PRO A 95 96.83 -133.91 -10.66
N SER A 96 98.11 -134.24 -11.03
CA SER A 96 98.89 -135.50 -10.68
C SER A 96 98.60 -136.93 -11.34
N PRO A 97 99.27 -138.09 -11.00
CA PRO A 97 100.71 -138.52 -11.17
C PRO A 97 101.01 -140.06 -11.49
N LYS A 98 102.32 -140.48 -11.45
CA LYS A 98 102.94 -141.80 -11.07
C LYS A 98 103.34 -142.97 -12.07
N LYS A 99 104.65 -143.32 -12.00
CA LYS A 99 105.35 -144.65 -11.78
C LYS A 99 105.54 -145.80 -12.84
N GLU A 100 106.84 -146.11 -13.04
CA GLU A 100 107.56 -147.42 -12.92
C GLU A 100 107.40 -148.67 -13.85
N SER A 101 108.58 -149.15 -14.30
CA SER A 101 109.06 -150.56 -14.34
C SER A 101 108.97 -151.46 -15.61
N LYS A 102 110.15 -151.67 -16.21
CA LYS A 102 110.77 -152.95 -16.61
C LYS A 102 109.88 -154.16 -17.02
N LYS A 103 109.43 -154.15 -18.28
CA LYS A 103 109.45 -155.34 -19.17
C LYS A 103 110.09 -154.96 -20.52
N VAL A 104 111.35 -154.52 -20.45
CA VAL A 104 111.98 -153.67 -21.48
C VAL A 104 112.36 -154.42 -22.77
N VAL A 105 112.80 -155.68 -22.71
CA VAL A 105 113.46 -156.32 -23.88
C VAL A 105 112.49 -156.88 -24.94
N LYS A 106 111.19 -157.02 -24.66
CA LYS A 106 110.17 -157.38 -25.68
C LYS A 106 109.22 -156.24 -26.06
N LYS A 107 109.13 -155.17 -25.26
CA LYS A 107 108.37 -153.96 -25.61
C LYS A 107 109.11 -153.04 -26.58
N ILE A 108 110.43 -153.17 -26.73
CA ILE A 108 111.22 -152.27 -27.61
C ILE A 108 110.75 -152.36 -29.08
N ASP A 109 110.46 -153.54 -29.62
CA ASP A 109 110.04 -153.68 -31.02
C ASP A 109 108.60 -153.18 -31.25
N GLU A 110 107.68 -153.43 -30.32
CA GLU A 110 106.33 -152.85 -30.34
C GLU A 110 106.37 -151.32 -30.22
N LEU A 111 107.23 -150.79 -29.34
CA LEU A 111 107.47 -149.36 -29.18
C LEU A 111 108.12 -148.77 -30.43
N TYR A 112 109.02 -149.48 -31.11
CA TYR A 112 109.65 -149.02 -32.35
C TYR A 112 108.61 -148.82 -33.45
N ASN A 113 107.76 -149.83 -33.68
CA ASN A 113 106.66 -149.72 -34.65
C ASN A 113 105.66 -148.62 -34.24
N ARG A 114 105.34 -148.48 -32.94
CA ARG A 114 104.47 -147.40 -32.44
C ARG A 114 105.10 -146.01 -32.60
N ILE A 115 106.43 -145.88 -32.47
CA ILE A 115 107.17 -144.63 -32.71
C ILE A 115 107.12 -144.26 -34.20
N VAL A 116 107.19 -145.22 -35.12
CA VAL A 116 107.04 -144.97 -36.56
C VAL A 116 105.63 -144.47 -36.88
N GLU A 117 104.59 -145.10 -36.33
CA GLU A 117 103.18 -144.68 -36.46
C GLU A 117 102.97 -143.25 -35.94
N LEU A 118 103.46 -142.96 -34.72
CA LEU A 118 103.38 -141.64 -34.09
C LEU A 118 104.15 -140.58 -34.89
N ARG A 119 105.30 -140.92 -35.51
CA ARG A 119 106.04 -140.03 -36.42
C ARG A 119 105.33 -139.77 -37.75
N ARG A 120 104.37 -140.60 -38.15
CA ARG A 120 103.48 -140.34 -39.30
C ARG A 120 102.42 -139.30 -38.92
N GLN A 121 101.76 -139.52 -37.79
CA GLN A 121 100.75 -138.61 -37.24
C GLN A 121 101.34 -137.23 -36.88
N LEU A 122 102.55 -137.17 -36.33
CA LEU A 122 103.26 -135.92 -36.05
C LEU A 122 103.44 -135.07 -37.32
N ARG A 123 103.81 -135.68 -38.44
CA ARG A 123 103.98 -134.97 -39.73
C ARG A 123 102.65 -134.48 -40.32
N GLU A 124 101.55 -135.21 -40.13
CA GLU A 124 100.21 -134.74 -40.52
C GLU A 124 99.76 -133.54 -39.65
N ILE A 125 100.02 -133.57 -38.33
CA ILE A 125 99.71 -132.47 -37.40
C ILE A 125 100.60 -131.23 -37.68
N GLU A 126 101.89 -131.42 -37.96
CA GLU A 126 102.81 -130.34 -38.33
C GLU A 126 102.37 -129.63 -39.61
N LYS A 127 101.91 -130.39 -40.61
CA LYS A 127 101.39 -129.82 -41.86
C LYS A 127 100.12 -128.99 -41.65
N GLN A 128 99.17 -129.49 -40.85
CA GLN A 128 97.96 -128.76 -40.46
C GLN A 128 98.28 -127.49 -39.65
N ARG A 129 99.36 -127.51 -38.84
CA ARG A 129 99.82 -126.35 -38.07
C ARG A 129 100.41 -125.25 -38.94
N GLU A 130 101.14 -125.57 -40.00
CA GLU A 130 101.68 -124.57 -40.94
C GLU A 130 100.58 -123.87 -41.75
N GLU A 131 99.57 -124.61 -42.21
CA GLU A 131 98.42 -124.05 -42.93
C GLU A 131 97.64 -123.08 -42.04
N LEU A 132 97.35 -123.46 -40.79
CA LEU A 132 96.68 -122.60 -39.79
C LEU A 132 97.45 -121.33 -39.42
N LEU A 133 98.78 -121.34 -39.50
CA LEU A 133 99.61 -120.17 -39.20
C LEU A 133 99.62 -119.15 -40.35
N LYS A 134 99.56 -119.62 -41.62
CA LYS A 134 99.47 -118.73 -42.79
C LYS A 134 98.13 -117.99 -42.83
N ASP A 135 97.01 -118.71 -42.62
CA ASP A 135 95.67 -118.11 -42.61
C ASP A 135 95.50 -117.06 -41.49
N LYS A 136 96.02 -117.34 -40.29
CA LYS A 136 95.95 -116.39 -39.17
C LYS A 136 96.83 -115.15 -39.37
N ALA A 137 97.99 -115.31 -40.00
CA ALA A 137 98.88 -114.17 -40.29
C ALA A 137 98.29 -113.23 -41.35
N LEU A 138 97.53 -113.76 -42.31
CA LEU A 138 96.87 -112.93 -43.34
C LEU A 138 95.78 -112.04 -42.72
N ARG A 139 94.87 -112.63 -41.92
CA ARG A 139 93.76 -111.91 -41.29
C ARG A 139 94.21 -110.80 -40.35
N LEU A 140 95.23 -111.04 -39.53
CA LEU A 140 95.79 -110.02 -38.63
C LEU A 140 96.39 -108.82 -39.41
N ARG A 141 96.88 -109.04 -40.63
CA ARG A 141 97.39 -107.97 -41.50
C ARG A 141 96.25 -107.17 -42.14
N GLU A 142 95.16 -107.83 -42.52
CA GLU A 142 93.95 -107.18 -43.05
C GLU A 142 93.22 -106.37 -41.96
N GLU A 143 93.11 -106.92 -40.74
CA GLU A 143 92.56 -106.22 -39.56
C GLU A 143 93.40 -104.98 -39.21
N ALA A 144 94.74 -105.12 -39.14
CA ALA A 144 95.63 -103.99 -38.86
C ALA A 144 95.63 -102.91 -39.96
N ALA A 145 95.46 -103.29 -41.23
CA ALA A 145 95.30 -102.33 -42.32
C ALA A 145 93.98 -101.55 -42.18
N ALA A 146 92.87 -102.24 -41.92
CA ALA A 146 91.57 -101.61 -41.74
C ALA A 146 91.48 -100.71 -40.48
N GLU A 147 92.28 -100.98 -39.43
CA GLU A 147 92.44 -100.07 -38.29
C GLU A 147 93.30 -98.83 -38.64
N LEU A 148 94.36 -98.99 -39.44
CA LEU A 148 95.18 -97.86 -39.91
C LEU A 148 94.42 -96.93 -40.87
N ASP A 149 93.58 -97.48 -41.74
CA ASP A 149 92.71 -96.70 -42.62
C ASP A 149 91.72 -95.85 -41.79
N LYS A 150 91.06 -96.45 -40.79
CA LYS A 150 90.18 -95.72 -39.84
C LYS A 150 90.91 -94.60 -39.09
N ILE A 151 92.12 -94.87 -38.59
CA ILE A 151 92.93 -93.85 -37.90
C ILE A 151 93.28 -92.70 -38.86
N THR A 152 93.53 -93.01 -40.14
CA THR A 152 93.87 -92.02 -41.17
C THR A 152 92.65 -91.17 -41.52
N ASP A 153 91.46 -91.76 -41.64
CA ASP A 153 90.18 -91.04 -41.83
C ASP A 153 89.87 -90.13 -40.62
N GLU A 154 90.08 -90.60 -39.38
CA GLU A 154 89.92 -89.79 -38.18
C GLU A 154 90.89 -88.61 -38.12
N ILE A 155 92.16 -88.80 -38.53
CA ILE A 155 93.17 -87.74 -38.63
C ILE A 155 92.75 -86.70 -39.68
N LEU A 156 92.28 -87.12 -40.86
CA LEU A 156 91.80 -86.21 -41.90
C LEU A 156 90.57 -85.41 -41.44
N ALA A 157 89.62 -86.04 -40.76
CA ALA A 157 88.47 -85.35 -40.19
C ALA A 157 88.85 -84.34 -39.09
N LEU A 158 89.88 -84.63 -38.29
CA LEU A 158 90.43 -83.67 -37.31
C LEU A 158 91.18 -82.52 -37.99
N GLN A 159 91.94 -82.78 -39.06
CA GLN A 159 92.59 -81.73 -39.84
C GLN A 159 91.59 -80.78 -40.50
N GLN A 160 90.49 -81.30 -41.06
CA GLN A 160 89.40 -80.47 -41.60
C GLN A 160 88.75 -79.60 -40.51
N LYS A 161 88.54 -80.13 -39.30
CA LYS A 161 88.04 -79.33 -38.16
C LYS A 161 89.02 -78.25 -37.72
N ILE A 162 90.32 -78.54 -37.72
CA ILE A 162 91.37 -77.55 -37.39
C ILE A 162 91.43 -76.44 -38.44
N LEU A 163 91.30 -76.78 -39.73
CA LEU A 163 91.20 -75.80 -40.81
C LEU A 163 89.96 -74.91 -40.65
N GLY A 164 88.78 -75.50 -40.45
CA GLY A 164 87.56 -74.71 -40.21
C GLY A 164 87.67 -73.77 -38.99
N LEU A 165 88.29 -74.22 -37.90
CA LEU A 165 88.57 -73.37 -36.73
C LEU A 165 89.58 -72.25 -37.02
N ARG A 166 90.55 -72.49 -37.92
CA ARG A 166 91.48 -71.46 -38.39
C ARG A 166 90.76 -70.41 -39.22
N ASP A 167 89.89 -70.81 -40.15
CA ASP A 167 89.13 -69.87 -40.98
C ASP A 167 88.26 -68.95 -40.10
N HIS A 168 87.61 -69.51 -39.06
CA HIS A 168 86.88 -68.72 -38.06
C HIS A 168 87.80 -67.78 -37.24
N LEU A 169 89.05 -68.16 -36.97
CA LEU A 169 90.03 -67.29 -36.31
C LEU A 169 90.50 -66.14 -37.21
N GLU A 170 90.52 -66.33 -38.54
CA GLU A 170 90.83 -65.29 -39.53
C GLU A 170 89.64 -64.31 -39.72
N GLU A 171 88.40 -64.72 -39.40
CA GLU A 171 87.22 -63.85 -39.42
C GLU A 171 87.06 -62.96 -38.17
N ILE A 172 87.56 -63.37 -37.00
CA ILE A 172 87.41 -62.63 -35.73
C ILE A 172 87.86 -61.15 -35.81
N PRO A 173 89.03 -60.79 -36.40
CA PRO A 173 89.44 -59.39 -36.51
C PRO A 173 88.41 -58.51 -37.24
N ASN A 174 87.83 -59.00 -38.34
CA ASN A 174 86.81 -58.27 -39.10
C ASN A 174 85.50 -58.08 -38.32
N VAL A 175 85.21 -58.95 -37.36
CA VAL A 175 84.06 -58.83 -36.45
C VAL A 175 84.36 -57.84 -35.33
N VAL A 176 85.60 -57.78 -34.84
CA VAL A 176 86.05 -56.80 -33.84
C VAL A 176 86.08 -55.39 -34.43
N GLU A 177 86.62 -55.20 -35.64
CA GLU A 177 86.62 -53.89 -36.32
C GLU A 177 85.20 -53.35 -36.50
N LYS A 178 84.25 -54.18 -36.97
CA LYS A 178 82.83 -53.81 -37.08
C LYS A 178 82.17 -53.54 -35.72
N PHE A 179 82.61 -54.21 -34.66
CA PHE A 179 82.13 -53.96 -33.32
C PHE A 179 82.62 -52.60 -32.81
N ASP A 180 83.88 -52.25 -33.06
CA ASP A 180 84.45 -50.95 -32.72
C ASP A 180 83.78 -49.81 -33.53
N GLU A 181 83.54 -50.00 -34.83
CA GLU A 181 82.74 -49.07 -35.67
C GLU A 181 81.34 -48.85 -35.07
N LEU A 182 80.61 -49.93 -34.74
CA LEU A 182 79.29 -49.84 -34.11
C LEU A 182 79.34 -49.19 -32.71
N MET A 183 80.42 -49.38 -31.97
CA MET A 183 80.62 -48.72 -30.67
C MET A 183 80.88 -47.22 -30.82
N GLU A 184 81.63 -46.78 -31.83
CA GLU A 184 81.78 -45.35 -32.16
C GLU A 184 80.45 -44.74 -32.62
N GLU A 185 79.67 -45.44 -33.46
CA GLU A 185 78.32 -45.02 -33.84
C GLU A 185 77.41 -44.86 -32.60
N ILE A 186 77.37 -45.86 -31.71
CA ILE A 186 76.59 -45.81 -30.45
C ILE A 186 77.03 -44.64 -29.56
N LEU A 187 78.33 -44.35 -29.46
CA LEU A 187 78.83 -43.21 -28.69
C LEU A 187 78.43 -41.87 -29.30
N SER A 188 78.52 -41.72 -30.63
CA SER A 188 78.09 -40.50 -31.32
C SER A 188 76.58 -40.26 -31.20
N LEU A 189 75.76 -41.31 -31.36
CA LEU A 189 74.31 -41.26 -31.15
C LEU A 189 73.96 -40.88 -29.71
N LYS A 190 74.71 -41.40 -28.72
CA LYS A 190 74.54 -41.03 -27.31
C LYS A 190 74.88 -39.56 -27.06
N GLU A 191 75.93 -39.02 -27.66
CA GLU A 191 76.24 -37.58 -27.58
C GLU A 191 75.15 -36.72 -28.20
N ASP A 192 74.64 -37.08 -29.37
CA ASP A 192 73.59 -36.30 -30.04
C ASP A 192 72.24 -36.40 -29.30
N LEU A 193 71.91 -37.54 -28.70
CA LEU A 193 70.77 -37.65 -27.78
C LEU A 193 70.93 -36.73 -26.56
N LEU A 194 72.10 -36.70 -25.92
CA LEU A 194 72.38 -35.78 -24.81
C LEU A 194 72.33 -34.30 -25.24
N ARG A 195 72.71 -33.97 -26.48
CA ARG A 195 72.56 -32.61 -27.05
C ARG A 195 71.09 -32.26 -27.31
N GLN A 196 70.28 -33.21 -27.79
CA GLN A 196 68.84 -33.03 -27.98
C GLN A 196 68.12 -32.86 -26.64
N GLU A 197 68.41 -33.70 -25.64
CA GLU A 197 67.87 -33.62 -24.28
C GLU A 197 68.14 -32.23 -23.67
N ARG A 198 69.37 -31.72 -23.78
CA ARG A 198 69.72 -30.37 -23.31
C ARG A 198 68.97 -29.27 -24.04
N ARG A 199 68.82 -29.35 -25.37
CA ARG A 199 68.04 -28.37 -26.16
C ARG A 199 66.56 -28.36 -25.73
N VAL A 200 65.95 -29.54 -25.62
CA VAL A 200 64.57 -29.70 -25.17
C VAL A 200 64.39 -29.19 -23.74
N SER A 201 65.35 -29.43 -22.85
CA SER A 201 65.34 -28.92 -21.48
C SER A 201 65.34 -27.39 -21.43
N VAL A 202 66.22 -26.73 -22.19
CA VAL A 202 66.26 -25.26 -22.28
C VAL A 202 64.98 -24.68 -22.89
N GLU A 203 64.46 -25.30 -23.96
CA GLU A 203 63.18 -24.90 -24.55
C GLU A 203 61.99 -25.06 -23.58
N LEU A 204 62.02 -26.11 -22.74
CA LEU A 204 61.01 -26.32 -21.70
C LEU A 204 61.13 -25.27 -20.60
N GLU A 205 62.33 -24.95 -20.12
CA GLU A 205 62.55 -23.88 -19.13
C GLU A 205 62.04 -22.53 -19.64
N GLU A 206 62.37 -22.15 -20.88
CA GLU A 206 61.83 -20.94 -21.52
C GLU A 206 60.30 -20.94 -21.59
N LYS A 207 59.68 -22.07 -21.93
CA LYS A 207 58.22 -22.22 -21.99
C LYS A 207 57.61 -22.14 -20.59
N PHE A 208 58.25 -22.72 -19.57
CA PHE A 208 57.81 -22.62 -18.18
C PHE A 208 57.87 -21.19 -17.65
N ASP A 209 58.90 -20.41 -17.97
CA ASP A 209 58.98 -19.02 -17.54
C ASP A 209 57.96 -18.13 -18.26
N LYS A 210 57.74 -18.31 -19.58
CA LYS A 210 56.63 -17.68 -20.31
C LYS A 210 55.27 -18.04 -19.68
N ILE A 211 55.06 -19.28 -19.25
CA ILE A 211 53.85 -19.72 -18.54
C ILE A 211 53.72 -19.03 -17.17
N LYS A 212 54.81 -18.84 -16.41
CA LYS A 212 54.80 -18.10 -15.13
C LYS A 212 54.41 -16.64 -15.34
N GLU A 213 54.95 -15.97 -16.36
CA GLU A 213 54.61 -14.58 -16.70
C GLU A 213 53.13 -14.44 -17.14
N ILE A 214 52.66 -15.34 -18.01
CA ILE A 214 51.24 -15.39 -18.41
C ILE A 214 50.35 -15.62 -17.17
N ARG A 215 50.71 -16.54 -16.27
CA ARG A 215 49.96 -16.78 -15.03
C ARG A 215 49.89 -15.53 -14.14
N LYS A 216 51.00 -14.79 -14.01
CA LYS A 216 51.06 -13.54 -13.23
C LYS A 216 50.17 -12.45 -13.85
N THR A 217 50.25 -12.24 -15.16
CA THR A 217 49.41 -11.23 -15.85
C THR A 217 47.92 -11.57 -15.80
N ILE A 218 47.56 -12.86 -15.89
CA ILE A 218 46.18 -13.33 -15.68
C ILE A 218 45.71 -13.05 -14.24
N GLN A 219 46.53 -13.33 -13.22
CA GLN A 219 46.21 -13.05 -11.82
C GLN A 219 46.05 -11.55 -11.53
N GLU A 220 46.90 -10.70 -12.12
CA GLU A 220 46.78 -9.24 -11.99
C GLU A 220 45.52 -8.72 -12.69
N ARG A 221 45.19 -9.21 -13.88
CA ARG A 221 43.96 -8.86 -14.59
C ARG A 221 42.71 -9.32 -13.83
N HIS A 222 42.73 -10.53 -13.26
CA HIS A 222 41.64 -11.05 -12.43
C HIS A 222 41.41 -10.17 -11.19
N LYS A 223 42.48 -9.71 -10.51
CA LYS A 223 42.36 -8.80 -9.37
C LYS A 223 41.75 -7.46 -9.77
N ARG A 224 42.15 -6.87 -10.90
CA ARG A 224 41.57 -5.61 -11.41
C ARG A 224 40.09 -5.78 -11.74
N LEU A 225 39.72 -6.83 -12.49
CA LEU A 225 38.32 -7.12 -12.83
C LEU A 225 37.46 -7.35 -11.58
N ALA A 226 37.98 -8.02 -10.55
CA ALA A 226 37.26 -8.20 -9.29
C ALA A 226 37.01 -6.86 -8.57
N GLN A 227 37.98 -5.93 -8.60
CA GLN A 227 37.81 -4.58 -8.03
C GLN A 227 36.81 -3.74 -8.85
N GLU A 228 36.90 -3.76 -10.18
CA GLU A 228 35.95 -3.08 -11.08
C GLU A 228 34.51 -3.58 -10.87
N ILE A 229 34.31 -4.90 -10.68
CA ILE A 229 33.01 -5.49 -10.35
C ILE A 229 32.52 -5.03 -8.96
N GLU A 230 33.39 -4.99 -7.95
CA GLU A 230 33.02 -4.53 -6.60
C GLU A 230 32.62 -3.03 -6.59
N GLU A 231 33.29 -2.20 -7.37
CA GLU A 231 32.95 -0.79 -7.57
C GLU A 231 31.60 -0.63 -8.30
N GLN A 232 31.40 -1.36 -9.41
CA GLN A 232 30.12 -1.35 -10.13
C GLN A 232 28.94 -1.86 -9.28
N MET A 233 29.17 -2.83 -8.39
CA MET A 233 28.13 -3.27 -7.44
C MET A 233 27.76 -2.18 -6.44
N LYS A 234 28.73 -1.43 -5.91
CA LYS A 234 28.46 -0.29 -5.02
C LYS A 234 27.70 0.83 -5.74
N GLU A 235 28.08 1.15 -6.98
CA GLU A 235 27.33 2.10 -7.81
C GLU A 235 25.89 1.63 -8.08
N ALA A 236 25.69 0.33 -8.35
CA ALA A 236 24.36 -0.24 -8.55
C ALA A 236 23.49 -0.19 -7.27
N GLU A 237 24.08 -0.45 -6.09
CA GLU A 237 23.39 -0.31 -4.80
C GLU A 237 23.03 1.16 -4.50
N GLU A 238 23.94 2.11 -4.79
CA GLU A 238 23.65 3.54 -4.70
C GLU A 238 22.49 3.93 -5.62
N LEU A 239 22.53 3.53 -6.89
CA LEU A 239 21.47 3.81 -7.87
C LEU A 239 20.13 3.21 -7.45
N LYS A 240 20.12 1.99 -6.91
CA LYS A 240 18.93 1.37 -6.34
C LYS A 240 18.37 2.20 -5.17
N SER A 241 19.22 2.65 -4.25
CA SER A 241 18.80 3.50 -3.12
C SER A 241 18.26 4.86 -3.57
N ARG A 242 18.76 5.41 -4.69
CA ARG A 242 18.24 6.64 -5.31
C ARG A 242 16.89 6.39 -5.97
N LEU A 243 16.71 5.24 -6.64
CA LEU A 243 15.44 4.85 -7.25
C LEU A 243 14.33 4.66 -6.20
N GLU A 244 14.61 3.95 -5.10
CA GLU A 244 13.66 3.81 -3.98
C GLU A 244 13.25 5.17 -3.36
N LYS A 245 14.18 6.13 -3.30
CA LYS A 245 13.87 7.51 -2.88
C LYS A 245 13.00 8.23 -3.91
N MET A 246 13.29 8.08 -5.20
CA MET A 246 12.47 8.67 -6.27
C MET A 246 11.05 8.10 -6.28
N GLU A 247 10.87 6.79 -6.08
CA GLU A 247 9.54 6.18 -5.99
C GLU A 247 8.73 6.76 -4.82
N LYS A 248 9.33 6.89 -3.63
CA LYS A 248 8.69 7.56 -2.48
C LYS A 248 8.31 9.01 -2.80
N THR A 249 9.16 9.77 -3.50
CA THR A 249 8.80 11.14 -3.93
C THR A 249 7.69 11.18 -4.99
N LYS A 250 7.57 10.14 -5.81
CA LYS A 250 6.50 9.98 -6.81
C LYS A 250 5.16 9.63 -6.14
N GLU A 251 5.17 8.81 -5.10
CA GLU A 251 3.98 8.53 -4.27
C GLU A 251 3.51 9.80 -3.55
N ILE A 252 4.42 10.54 -2.91
CA ILE A 252 4.12 11.81 -2.24
C ILE A 252 3.56 12.85 -3.24
N SER A 253 4.14 12.96 -4.45
CA SER A 253 3.64 13.90 -5.45
C SER A 253 2.30 13.48 -6.06
N ALA A 254 2.04 12.18 -6.23
CA ALA A 254 0.73 11.66 -6.63
C ALA A 254 -0.36 12.02 -5.59
N LEU A 255 -0.11 11.80 -4.30
CA LEU A 255 -1.02 12.19 -3.22
C LEU A 255 -1.24 13.72 -3.16
N LEU A 256 -0.18 14.51 -3.43
CA LEU A 256 -0.30 15.97 -3.51
C LEU A 256 -1.17 16.41 -4.70
N VAL A 257 -1.00 15.78 -5.87
CA VAL A 257 -1.83 16.04 -7.07
C VAL A 257 -3.29 15.62 -6.85
N GLU A 258 -3.54 14.51 -6.17
CA GLU A 258 -4.90 14.09 -5.80
C GLU A 258 -5.56 15.11 -4.85
N LYS A 259 -4.84 15.57 -3.82
CA LYS A 259 -5.30 16.62 -2.91
C LYS A 259 -5.60 17.93 -3.65
N LEU A 260 -4.66 18.42 -4.46
CA LEU A 260 -4.86 19.63 -5.27
C LEU A 260 -6.05 19.48 -6.24
N SER A 261 -6.28 18.28 -6.79
CA SER A 261 -7.44 18.00 -7.63
C SER A 261 -8.77 18.05 -6.86
N ALA A 262 -8.78 17.61 -5.59
CA ALA A 262 -9.93 17.75 -4.71
C ALA A 262 -10.18 19.22 -4.34
N ASP A 263 -9.13 19.97 -4.01
CA ASP A 263 -9.19 21.41 -3.71
C ASP A 263 -9.71 22.21 -4.92
N ILE A 264 -9.28 21.88 -6.14
CA ILE A 264 -9.80 22.48 -7.39
C ILE A 264 -11.30 22.22 -7.57
N ARG A 265 -11.78 20.99 -7.34
CA ARG A 265 -13.23 20.67 -7.41
C ARG A 265 -14.03 21.44 -6.35
N ALA A 266 -13.49 21.56 -5.13
CA ALA A 266 -14.10 22.36 -4.08
C ALA A 266 -14.22 23.84 -4.51
N LEU A 267 -13.13 24.42 -5.02
CA LEU A 267 -13.11 25.80 -5.54
C LEU A 267 -14.10 26.01 -6.69
N GLN A 268 -14.18 25.07 -7.64
CA GLN A 268 -15.19 25.10 -8.72
C GLN A 268 -16.61 25.13 -8.15
N SER A 269 -16.94 24.28 -7.17
CA SER A 269 -18.26 24.29 -6.53
C SER A 269 -18.56 25.59 -5.76
N THR A 270 -17.53 26.26 -5.22
CA THR A 270 -17.71 27.60 -4.62
C THR A 270 -17.89 28.69 -5.66
N LEU A 271 -17.24 28.58 -6.83
CA LEU A 271 -17.41 29.51 -7.95
C LEU A 271 -18.83 29.45 -8.50
N GLU A 272 -19.38 28.25 -8.70
CA GLU A 272 -20.77 28.03 -9.13
C GLU A 272 -21.77 28.65 -8.15
N ARG A 273 -21.55 28.47 -6.83
CA ARG A 273 -22.39 29.12 -5.79
C ARG A 273 -22.29 30.64 -5.86
N ILE A 274 -21.08 31.20 -6.02
CA ILE A 274 -20.88 32.65 -6.16
C ILE A 274 -21.59 33.16 -7.41
N GLN A 275 -21.44 32.49 -8.55
CA GLN A 275 -22.14 32.84 -9.79
C GLN A 275 -23.66 32.88 -9.60
N LYS A 276 -24.24 31.86 -8.96
CA LYS A 276 -25.67 31.83 -8.63
C LYS A 276 -26.08 33.01 -7.72
N THR A 277 -25.32 33.31 -6.66
CA THR A 277 -25.62 34.47 -5.79
C THR A 277 -25.47 35.81 -6.51
N VAL A 278 -24.61 35.91 -7.54
CA VAL A 278 -24.49 37.10 -8.39
C VAL A 278 -25.70 37.23 -9.33
N GLU A 279 -26.23 36.13 -9.85
CA GLU A 279 -27.49 36.13 -10.63
C GLU A 279 -28.69 36.52 -9.76
N GLU A 280 -28.84 35.91 -8.58
CA GLU A 280 -29.86 36.26 -7.59
C GLU A 280 -29.76 37.75 -7.19
N SER A 281 -28.55 38.27 -6.98
CA SER A 281 -28.31 39.69 -6.67
C SER A 281 -28.70 40.63 -7.83
N LYS A 282 -28.47 40.22 -9.09
CA LYS A 282 -28.95 40.97 -10.27
C LYS A 282 -30.47 40.99 -10.36
N GLU A 283 -31.15 39.87 -10.10
CA GLU A 283 -32.61 39.84 -10.05
C GLU A 283 -33.17 40.79 -8.98
N VAL A 284 -32.58 40.78 -7.78
CA VAL A 284 -32.96 41.70 -6.70
C VAL A 284 -32.70 43.15 -7.11
N GLN A 285 -31.58 43.43 -7.79
CA GLN A 285 -31.28 44.77 -8.29
C GLN A 285 -32.30 45.26 -9.33
N GLU A 286 -32.77 44.41 -10.24
CA GLU A 286 -33.82 44.78 -11.20
C GLU A 286 -35.19 44.96 -10.52
N ARG A 287 -35.56 44.13 -9.54
CA ARG A 287 -36.79 44.34 -8.75
C ARG A 287 -36.76 45.68 -8.00
N LEU A 288 -35.63 46.00 -7.36
CA LEU A 288 -35.45 47.29 -6.68
C LEU A 288 -35.53 48.49 -7.63
N LYS A 289 -35.00 48.38 -8.87
CA LYS A 289 -35.19 49.44 -9.89
C LYS A 289 -36.67 49.64 -10.21
N GLN A 290 -37.42 48.55 -10.41
CA GLN A 290 -38.86 48.61 -10.71
C GLN A 290 -39.65 49.24 -9.55
N GLU A 291 -39.40 48.82 -8.30
CA GLU A 291 -40.01 49.41 -7.10
C GLU A 291 -39.68 50.90 -6.94
N ILE A 292 -38.45 51.32 -7.27
CA ILE A 292 -38.03 52.74 -7.26
C ILE A 292 -38.78 53.52 -8.36
N GLU A 293 -38.91 52.99 -9.57
CA GLU A 293 -39.65 53.64 -10.66
C GLU A 293 -41.14 53.78 -10.34
N GLU A 294 -41.77 52.75 -9.76
CA GLU A 294 -43.15 52.79 -9.31
C GLU A 294 -43.34 53.79 -8.15
N SER A 295 -42.44 53.79 -7.16
CA SER A 295 -42.45 54.75 -6.05
C SER A 295 -42.28 56.19 -6.54
N LEU A 296 -41.42 56.43 -7.54
CA LEU A 296 -41.26 57.73 -8.18
C LEU A 296 -42.50 58.15 -8.98
N ARG A 297 -43.22 57.20 -9.60
CA ARG A 297 -44.48 57.46 -10.27
C ARG A 297 -45.58 57.84 -9.27
N LEU A 298 -45.77 57.05 -8.22
CA LEU A 298 -46.72 57.32 -7.14
C LEU A 298 -46.43 58.68 -6.47
N SER A 299 -45.16 58.99 -6.22
CA SER A 299 -44.73 60.30 -5.70
C SER A 299 -45.11 61.46 -6.63
N LYS A 300 -44.96 61.30 -7.95
CA LYS A 300 -45.42 62.31 -8.94
C LYS A 300 -46.94 62.45 -8.97
N GLU A 301 -47.70 61.37 -8.80
CA GLU A 301 -49.16 61.39 -8.72
C GLU A 301 -49.62 62.09 -7.42
N LYS A 302 -49.06 61.73 -6.26
CA LYS A 302 -49.32 62.43 -4.97
C LYS A 302 -48.92 63.90 -4.99
N LYS A 303 -47.86 64.28 -5.71
CA LYS A 303 -47.50 65.69 -5.90
C LYS A 303 -48.55 66.47 -6.72
N LYS A 304 -49.28 65.83 -7.62
CA LYS A 304 -50.43 66.45 -8.32
C LYS A 304 -51.63 66.59 -7.40
N GLU A 305 -51.99 65.52 -6.67
CA GLU A 305 -53.08 65.57 -5.66
C GLU A 305 -52.85 66.69 -4.65
N LEU A 306 -51.61 66.85 -4.13
CA LEU A 306 -51.27 67.96 -3.24
C LEU A 306 -51.48 69.34 -3.88
N ALA A 307 -51.10 69.53 -5.15
CA ALA A 307 -51.33 70.80 -5.86
C ALA A 307 -52.82 71.09 -6.10
N GLU A 308 -53.65 70.06 -6.28
CA GLU A 308 -55.11 70.20 -6.35
C GLU A 308 -55.71 70.54 -4.97
N ILE A 309 -55.25 69.90 -3.90
CA ILE A 309 -55.64 70.22 -2.52
C ILE A 309 -55.23 71.65 -2.16
N GLU A 310 -54.01 72.10 -2.47
CA GLU A 310 -53.57 73.48 -2.27
C GLU A 310 -54.45 74.50 -3.00
N LYS A 311 -54.94 74.15 -4.19
CA LYS A 311 -55.86 75.00 -4.96
C LYS A 311 -57.23 75.07 -4.27
N LEU A 312 -57.78 73.92 -3.88
CA LEU A 312 -59.05 73.85 -3.14
C LEU A 312 -58.98 74.61 -1.81
N LEU A 313 -57.86 74.52 -1.09
CA LEU A 313 -57.65 75.20 0.19
C LEU A 313 -57.63 76.72 0.01
N LYS A 314 -57.00 77.24 -1.06
CA LYS A 314 -57.08 78.66 -1.44
C LYS A 314 -58.50 79.11 -1.83
N ASP A 315 -59.30 78.23 -2.41
CA ASP A 315 -60.71 78.52 -2.71
C ASP A 315 -61.58 78.49 -1.44
N VAL A 316 -61.30 77.60 -0.48
CA VAL A 316 -61.91 77.62 0.87
C VAL A 316 -61.55 78.90 1.63
N GLU A 317 -60.28 79.34 1.65
CA GLU A 317 -59.87 80.61 2.26
C GLU A 317 -60.59 81.83 1.67
N ARG A 318 -60.96 81.78 0.37
CA ARG A 318 -61.74 82.83 -0.29
C ARG A 318 -63.19 82.81 0.15
N GLU A 319 -63.82 81.64 0.24
CA GLU A 319 -65.19 81.52 0.75
C GLU A 319 -65.28 81.85 2.25
N GLU A 320 -64.27 81.50 3.06
CA GLU A 320 -64.21 81.89 4.47
C GLU A 320 -64.15 83.41 4.64
N LYS A 321 -63.36 84.12 3.82
CA LYS A 321 -63.32 85.59 3.81
C LYS A 321 -64.69 86.19 3.44
N LYS A 322 -65.37 85.65 2.42
CA LYS A 322 -66.75 86.06 2.08
C LYS A 322 -67.73 85.79 3.21
N LEU A 323 -67.64 84.63 3.85
CA LEU A 323 -68.50 84.26 4.98
C LEU A 323 -68.28 85.21 6.17
N HIS A 324 -67.02 85.59 6.44
CA HIS A 324 -66.67 86.56 7.48
C HIS A 324 -67.22 87.97 7.16
N GLU A 325 -67.16 88.42 5.90
CA GLU A 325 -67.82 89.65 5.45
C GLU A 325 -69.34 89.62 5.57
N VAL A 326 -69.98 88.47 5.31
CA VAL A 326 -71.42 88.30 5.49
C VAL A 326 -71.76 88.32 6.97
N TYR A 327 -70.99 87.64 7.82
CA TYR A 327 -71.19 87.60 9.26
C TYR A 327 -71.02 88.97 9.92
N SER A 328 -70.02 89.77 9.51
CA SER A 328 -69.84 91.13 10.02
C SER A 328 -71.03 92.04 9.66
N LYS A 329 -71.48 92.01 8.40
CA LYS A 329 -72.70 92.73 7.95
C LYS A 329 -73.96 92.26 8.67
N LEU A 330 -74.07 90.97 9.00
CA LEU A 330 -75.20 90.43 9.75
C LEU A 330 -75.18 90.91 11.21
N ARG A 331 -74.00 90.91 11.83
CA ARG A 331 -73.78 91.41 13.19
C ARG A 331 -74.11 92.90 13.31
N GLU A 332 -73.68 93.73 12.36
CA GLU A 332 -74.02 95.16 12.29
C GLU A 332 -75.54 95.37 12.30
N LYS A 333 -76.29 94.62 11.47
CA LYS A 333 -77.76 94.64 11.47
C LYS A 333 -78.40 94.16 12.78
N PHE A 334 -77.78 93.20 13.47
CA PHE A 334 -78.23 92.79 14.81
C PHE A 334 -78.00 93.89 15.85
N GLU A 335 -76.86 94.58 15.81
CA GLU A 335 -76.57 95.73 16.69
C GLU A 335 -77.56 96.88 16.42
N ASP A 336 -77.93 97.16 15.16
CA ASP A 336 -78.99 98.11 14.83
C ASP A 336 -80.38 97.66 15.31
N SER A 337 -80.69 96.37 15.19
CA SER A 337 -81.95 95.80 15.69
C SER A 337 -82.05 95.92 17.22
N ILE A 338 -80.93 95.73 17.93
CA ILE A 338 -80.85 95.94 19.38
C ILE A 338 -81.12 97.41 19.73
N LYS A 339 -80.54 98.38 19.01
CA LYS A 339 -80.83 99.82 19.21
C LYS A 339 -82.32 100.15 19.02
N VAL A 340 -82.97 99.55 18.02
CA VAL A 340 -84.41 99.71 17.80
C VAL A 340 -85.21 99.10 18.95
N ILE A 341 -84.81 97.93 19.47
CA ILE A 341 -85.46 97.31 20.63
C ILE A 341 -85.32 98.19 21.87
N THR A 342 -84.14 98.75 22.18
CA THR A 342 -83.99 99.67 23.33
C THR A 342 -84.83 100.94 23.18
N LEU A 343 -84.91 101.53 21.98
CA LEU A 343 -85.81 102.64 21.69
C LEU A 343 -87.29 102.28 21.93
N VAL A 344 -87.71 101.07 21.57
CA VAL A 344 -89.07 100.57 21.84
C VAL A 344 -89.29 100.33 23.35
N GLU A 345 -88.31 99.78 24.08
CA GLU A 345 -88.39 99.59 25.52
C GLU A 345 -88.48 100.92 26.29
N GLU A 346 -87.73 101.95 25.86
CA GLU A 346 -87.83 103.31 26.37
C GLU A 346 -89.22 103.91 26.08
N ARG A 347 -89.73 103.77 24.86
CA ARG A 347 -91.07 104.24 24.51
C ARG A 347 -92.18 103.53 25.29
N VAL A 348 -92.01 102.24 25.61
CA VAL A 348 -92.92 101.48 26.48
C VAL A 348 -92.83 101.92 27.95
N LYS A 349 -91.65 102.37 28.42
CA LYS A 349 -91.54 103.03 29.74
C LYS A 349 -92.26 104.38 29.77
N GLU A 350 -92.10 105.21 28.74
CA GLU A 350 -92.81 106.49 28.63
C GLU A 350 -94.32 106.29 28.68
N LEU A 351 -94.86 105.38 27.85
CA LEU A 351 -96.28 105.03 27.82
C LEU A 351 -96.79 104.47 29.16
N ARG A 352 -95.95 103.78 29.95
CA ARG A 352 -96.30 103.33 31.31
C ARG A 352 -96.39 104.48 32.32
N GLU A 353 -95.58 105.52 32.19
CA GLU A 353 -95.66 106.70 33.05
C GLU A 353 -96.79 107.65 32.63
N GLU A 354 -97.10 107.76 31.33
CA GLU A 354 -98.31 108.45 30.84
C GLU A 354 -99.59 107.76 31.33
N ALA A 355 -99.69 106.43 31.21
CA ALA A 355 -100.84 105.66 31.70
C ALA A 355 -101.06 105.79 33.22
N LYS A 356 -99.99 105.94 34.02
CA LYS A 356 -100.10 106.23 35.46
C LYS A 356 -100.67 107.62 35.74
N LYS A 357 -100.26 108.64 34.99
CA LYS A 357 -100.81 110.00 35.13
C LYS A 357 -102.30 110.02 34.77
N GLU A 358 -102.66 109.42 33.65
CA GLU A 358 -104.03 109.44 33.14
C GLU A 358 -105.02 108.67 34.04
N ALA A 359 -104.60 107.54 34.61
CA ALA A 359 -105.42 106.76 35.55
C ALA A 359 -105.69 107.48 36.88
N ILE A 360 -104.73 108.28 37.38
CA ILE A 360 -104.90 109.08 38.59
C ILE A 360 -105.84 110.28 38.31
N GLN A 361 -105.71 110.91 37.14
CA GLN A 361 -106.48 112.09 36.79
C GLN A 361 -107.99 111.79 36.67
N ARG A 362 -108.37 110.70 35.99
CA ARG A 362 -109.78 110.29 35.86
C ARG A 362 -110.41 109.84 37.18
N TYR A 363 -109.61 109.39 38.15
CA TYR A 363 -110.11 109.02 39.49
C TYR A 363 -110.40 110.25 40.36
N ILE A 364 -109.75 111.39 40.08
CA ILE A 364 -110.01 112.68 40.73
C ILE A 364 -111.29 113.32 40.15
N GLU A 365 -111.41 113.39 38.82
CA GLU A 365 -112.60 113.94 38.14
C GLU A 365 -113.90 113.22 38.57
N HIS A 366 -113.87 111.89 38.71
CA HIS A 366 -115.03 111.12 39.16
C HIS A 366 -115.38 111.36 40.65
N ILE A 367 -114.41 111.70 41.50
CA ILE A 367 -114.67 112.07 42.90
C ILE A 367 -115.31 113.46 42.95
N GLU A 368 -114.76 114.43 42.20
CA GLU A 368 -115.27 115.80 42.13
C GLU A 368 -116.72 115.84 41.62
N GLU A 369 -117.07 115.10 40.55
CA GLU A 369 -118.46 114.98 40.08
C GLU A 369 -119.44 114.39 41.11
N THR A 370 -118.98 113.51 42.01
CA THR A 370 -119.83 112.95 43.07
C THR A 370 -120.01 113.89 44.25
N VAL A 371 -119.05 114.77 44.53
CA VAL A 371 -119.18 115.78 45.61
C VAL A 371 -120.21 116.84 45.21
N VAL A 372 -120.10 117.40 43.99
CA VAL A 372 -121.04 118.42 43.49
C VAL A 372 -122.50 117.93 43.51
N ARG A 373 -122.74 116.68 43.08
CA ARG A 373 -124.08 116.07 43.12
C ARG A 373 -124.64 115.80 44.52
N ILE A 374 -123.80 115.76 45.55
CA ILE A 374 -124.22 115.62 46.95
C ILE A 374 -124.51 117.00 47.56
N GLU A 375 -123.76 118.03 47.17
CA GLU A 375 -123.96 119.42 47.61
C GLU A 375 -125.28 120.00 47.05
N GLU A 376 -125.53 119.86 45.73
CA GLU A 376 -126.80 120.28 45.09
C GLU A 376 -128.03 119.55 45.67
N GLY A 377 -127.86 118.30 46.10
CA GLY A 377 -128.92 117.51 46.73
C GLY A 377 -129.24 117.92 48.18
N LEU A 378 -128.33 118.60 48.87
CA LEU A 378 -128.52 119.06 50.25
C LEU A 378 -129.17 120.45 50.32
N GLU A 379 -128.87 121.36 49.39
CA GLU A 379 -129.55 122.66 49.32
C GLU A 379 -131.06 122.51 49.03
N SER A 380 -131.44 121.62 48.10
CA SER A 380 -132.85 121.37 47.77
C SER A 380 -133.70 120.83 48.94
N ILE A 381 -133.08 120.21 49.95
CA ILE A 381 -133.77 119.68 51.14
C ILE A 381 -133.92 120.76 52.22
N SER A 382 -132.96 121.68 52.32
CA SER A 382 -133.01 122.82 53.24
C SER A 382 -134.15 123.80 52.92
N GLU A 383 -134.49 123.98 51.65
CA GLU A 383 -135.55 124.91 51.24
C GLU A 383 -136.97 124.37 51.48
N GLU A 384 -137.18 123.05 51.39
CA GLU A 384 -138.48 122.43 51.71
C GLU A 384 -138.78 122.36 53.22
N GLU A 385 -137.75 122.28 54.07
CA GLU A 385 -137.92 122.25 55.54
C GLU A 385 -138.49 123.57 56.08
N VAL A 386 -137.99 124.71 55.60
CA VAL A 386 -138.45 126.06 56.01
C VAL A 386 -139.92 126.30 55.64
N ALA A 387 -140.34 125.84 54.46
CA ALA A 387 -141.72 125.98 53.98
C ALA A 387 -142.75 125.15 54.79
N LEU A 388 -142.30 124.10 55.48
CA LEU A 388 -143.13 123.27 56.36
C LEU A 388 -143.23 123.85 57.79
N GLU A 389 -142.19 124.53 58.29
CA GLU A 389 -142.24 125.19 59.59
C GLU A 389 -143.20 126.37 59.64
N GLU A 390 -143.30 127.18 58.57
CA GLU A 390 -144.23 128.32 58.52
C GLU A 390 -145.70 127.89 58.53
N LYS A 391 -146.07 126.89 57.72
CA LYS A 391 -147.43 126.30 57.75
C LYS A 391 -147.79 125.75 59.13
N ARG A 392 -146.82 125.20 59.86
CA ARG A 392 -146.99 124.71 61.24
C ARG A 392 -147.16 125.85 62.26
N ARG A 393 -146.73 127.06 61.93
CA ARG A 393 -146.82 128.28 62.76
C ARG A 393 -148.20 128.94 62.65
N ASP A 394 -148.76 128.98 61.45
CA ASP A 394 -150.06 129.63 61.20
C ASP A 394 -151.24 128.79 61.71
N ILE A 395 -151.22 127.46 61.54
CA ILE A 395 -152.21 126.54 62.15
C ILE A 395 -152.24 126.69 63.68
N LYS A 396 -151.08 126.95 64.33
CA LYS A 396 -151.01 127.20 65.78
C LYS A 396 -151.66 128.53 66.20
N LYS A 397 -151.68 129.55 65.34
CA LYS A 397 -152.39 130.81 65.62
C LYS A 397 -153.89 130.64 65.46
N GLU A 398 -154.33 129.96 64.40
CA GLU A 398 -155.75 129.71 64.12
C GLU A 398 -156.42 128.90 65.26
N ILE A 399 -155.72 127.89 65.80
CA ILE A 399 -156.15 127.15 67.00
C ILE A 399 -156.24 128.08 68.24
N ALA A 400 -155.31 129.02 68.41
CA ALA A 400 -155.33 129.95 69.54
C ALA A 400 -156.51 130.95 69.45
N GLU A 401 -156.85 131.41 68.25
CA GLU A 401 -158.00 132.29 68.00
C GLU A 401 -159.33 131.56 68.22
N LEU A 402 -159.48 130.32 67.77
CA LEU A 402 -160.67 129.50 68.03
C LEU A 402 -160.85 129.20 69.54
N ILE A 403 -159.76 128.98 70.28
CA ILE A 403 -159.80 128.83 71.74
C ILE A 403 -160.18 130.16 72.44
N ALA A 404 -159.83 131.31 71.87
CA ALA A 404 -160.24 132.62 72.40
C ALA A 404 -161.73 132.89 72.14
N GLN A 405 -162.23 132.66 70.92
CA GLN A 405 -163.64 132.80 70.56
C GLN A 405 -164.54 131.85 71.40
N SER A 406 -164.07 130.62 71.65
CA SER A 406 -164.71 129.66 72.57
C SER A 406 -164.85 130.20 74.00
N LYS A 407 -163.82 130.90 74.53
CA LYS A 407 -163.89 131.55 75.85
C LYS A 407 -164.86 132.74 75.89
N GLU A 408 -164.98 133.47 74.79
CA GLU A 408 -165.89 134.61 74.70
C GLU A 408 -167.36 134.15 74.68
N PHE A 409 -167.66 133.08 73.94
CA PHE A 409 -169.00 132.45 73.92
C PHE A 409 -169.43 131.92 75.30
N LEU A 410 -168.48 131.39 76.08
CA LEU A 410 -168.77 130.75 77.39
C LEU A 410 -169.11 131.73 78.53
N LYS A 411 -168.95 133.05 78.37
CA LYS A 411 -169.31 134.02 79.43
C LYS A 411 -170.68 134.68 79.24
N ASN A 412 -171.27 134.58 78.05
CA ASN A 412 -172.58 135.17 77.73
C ASN A 412 -173.79 134.26 78.07
N ASN A 413 -173.59 133.06 78.62
CA ASN A 413 -174.71 132.16 78.97
C ASN A 413 -174.60 131.53 80.36
N LYS A 414 -175.54 131.85 81.26
CA LYS A 414 -175.64 131.32 82.63
C LYS A 414 -176.62 130.14 82.71
N LYS A 415 -176.14 128.89 82.58
CA LYS A 415 -176.48 127.71 83.43
C LYS A 415 -176.01 126.36 82.84
N ALA A 416 -175.52 125.49 83.73
CA ALA A 416 -175.52 124.02 83.64
C ALA A 416 -174.59 123.26 82.63
N THR A 417 -173.31 123.17 83.02
CA THR A 417 -172.60 121.90 83.34
C THR A 417 -172.40 120.76 82.32
N LYS A 418 -173.03 120.71 81.14
CA LYS A 418 -172.76 119.60 80.17
C LYS A 418 -171.52 119.79 79.29
N PHE A 419 -171.03 121.01 79.10
CA PHE A 419 -169.88 121.27 78.22
C PHE A 419 -168.51 120.99 78.86
N LYS A 420 -168.42 120.96 80.20
CA LYS A 420 -167.13 120.83 80.90
C LYS A 420 -166.47 119.46 80.73
N LYS A 421 -167.27 118.38 80.52
CA LYS A 421 -166.73 117.04 80.26
C LYS A 421 -166.09 116.90 78.87
N LEU A 422 -166.63 117.58 77.85
CA LEU A 422 -166.15 117.45 76.47
C LEU A 422 -164.76 118.10 76.26
N VAL A 423 -164.48 119.17 77.01
CA VAL A 423 -163.21 119.93 76.93
C VAL A 423 -162.07 119.21 77.64
N ASP A 424 -162.36 118.46 78.70
CA ASP A 424 -161.34 117.67 79.39
C ASP A 424 -160.95 116.41 78.58
N GLU A 425 -161.88 115.82 77.80
CA GLU A 425 -161.59 114.73 76.85
C GLU A 425 -160.71 115.17 75.65
N THR A 426 -160.89 116.40 75.13
CA THR A 426 -160.04 116.91 74.03
C THR A 426 -158.63 117.27 74.47
N ARG A 427 -158.39 117.40 75.78
CA ARG A 427 -157.11 117.80 76.35
C ARG A 427 -156.13 116.63 76.52
N GLU A 428 -156.62 115.40 76.48
CA GLU A 428 -155.81 114.19 76.60
C GLU A 428 -155.28 113.68 75.23
N GLN A 429 -155.85 114.15 74.12
CA GLN A 429 -155.40 113.87 72.74
C GLN A 429 -154.32 114.86 72.22
N LEU A 430 -153.79 115.73 73.10
CA LEU A 430 -152.85 116.81 72.75
C LEU A 430 -151.61 116.85 73.67
N LYS A 431 -151.20 115.68 74.17
CA LYS A 431 -149.81 115.35 74.49
C LYS A 431 -149.26 114.42 73.42
#